data_AF-A0A3C0YRC5-F1
#
_entry.id   AF-A0A3C0YRC5-F1
#
_cell.length_a   1.000
_cell.length_b   1.000
_cell.length_c   1.000
_cell.angle_alpha   90.00
_cell.angle_beta   90.00
_cell.angle_gamma   90.00
#
_symmetry.space_group_name_H-M   'P 1'
#
loop_
_entity.id
_entity.type
_entity.pdbx_description
1 polymer ?
#
loop_
_entity_poly.entity_id
_entity_poly.type
_entity_poly.pdbx_seq_one_letter_code
_entity_poly.pdbx_strand_id
1 'polypeptide(L)'
;MTDEGKKQDQLLETTDCLEAIGTLKSNKNLFFFVCLLCLLLLQGCFWLMATGHINYGQIEPNTPTIEKAAQNAAAPASANAVEPNKATIDPNDGWHKYSSKIATAKIDFEKVAWVIRVCNYLLIISSVVYAMSLLFGLMISLVGRLGGISHITKAFFISLLFIVVLMPWQTLFRSVGIGTIFKPAELLSSWLMHSDMNSVEKALNIYGRYVGFGCLSILMLLWAQLKSMKWSRNTLRRLGIVR
;
A
#
# COMPACT_ATOMS: atom_id res chain seq x y z
N MET A 1 22.49 50.55 3.04
CA MET A 1 21.16 49.90 3.13
C MET A 1 20.51 50.32 4.43
N THR A 2 19.43 51.08 4.35
CA THR A 2 18.63 51.54 5.49
C THR A 2 17.97 50.35 6.19
N ASP A 3 17.80 50.43 7.51
CA ASP A 3 17.23 49.36 8.34
C ASP A 3 15.80 48.96 7.92
N GLU A 4 15.07 49.91 7.31
CA GLU A 4 13.77 49.72 6.66
C GLU A 4 13.82 48.72 5.49
N GLY A 5 14.84 48.81 4.63
CA GLY A 5 14.99 47.91 3.48
C GLY A 5 15.19 46.46 3.89
N LYS A 6 16.01 46.22 4.93
CA LYS A 6 16.23 44.87 5.48
C LYS A 6 14.96 44.23 6.04
N LYS A 7 14.09 45.03 6.67
CA LYS A 7 12.79 44.54 7.19
C LYS A 7 11.84 44.17 6.06
N GLN A 8 11.82 44.96 4.99
CA GLN A 8 10.96 44.72 3.84
C GLN A 8 11.40 43.46 3.08
N ASP A 9 12.72 43.28 2.87
CA ASP A 9 13.29 42.06 2.27
C ASP A 9 12.94 40.82 3.11
N GLN A 10 13.06 40.91 4.44
CA GLN A 10 12.74 39.80 5.34
C GLN A 10 11.24 39.43 5.32
N LEU A 11 10.34 40.41 5.17
CA LEU A 11 8.91 40.16 5.04
C LEU A 11 8.58 39.46 3.71
N LEU A 12 9.23 39.87 2.62
CA LEU A 12 9.06 39.29 1.30
C LEU A 12 9.55 37.83 1.26
N GLU A 13 10.75 37.57 1.79
CA GLU A 13 11.29 36.20 1.95
C GLU A 13 10.39 35.31 2.80
N THR A 14 9.79 35.86 3.85
CA THR A 14 8.86 35.13 4.71
C THR A 14 7.57 34.78 3.95
N THR A 15 7.01 35.70 3.17
CA THR A 15 5.82 35.46 2.35
C THR A 15 6.07 34.36 1.31
N ASP A 16 7.18 34.40 0.58
CA ASP A 16 7.53 33.39 -0.42
C ASP A 16 7.69 32.00 0.22
N CYS A 17 8.33 31.93 1.39
CA CYS A 17 8.43 30.70 2.16
C CYS A 17 7.06 30.13 2.56
N LEU A 18 6.05 30.99 2.80
CA LEU A 18 4.71 30.54 3.18
C LEU A 18 3.93 29.99 2.00
N GLU A 19 4.01 30.62 0.85
CA GLU A 19 3.40 30.11 -0.36
C GLU A 19 4.01 28.74 -0.74
N ALA A 20 5.32 28.61 -0.61
CA ALA A 20 6.02 27.34 -0.79
C ALA A 20 5.52 26.25 0.17
N ILE A 21 5.31 26.57 1.46
CA ILE A 21 4.77 25.63 2.45
C ILE A 21 3.33 25.23 2.12
N GLY A 22 2.51 26.16 1.65
CA GLY A 22 1.13 25.89 1.22
C GLY A 22 1.11 24.82 0.13
N THR A 23 1.89 25.02 -0.92
CA THR A 23 2.04 24.07 -2.04
C THR A 23 2.58 22.72 -1.57
N LEU A 24 3.63 22.75 -0.74
CA LEU A 24 4.25 21.54 -0.20
C LEU A 24 3.26 20.72 0.66
N LYS A 25 2.38 21.39 1.41
CA LYS A 25 1.39 20.74 2.27
C LYS A 25 0.35 19.98 1.46
N SER A 26 -0.10 20.55 0.35
CA SER A 26 -1.02 19.87 -0.56
C SER A 26 -0.35 18.64 -1.17
N ASN A 27 0.86 18.83 -1.72
CA ASN A 27 1.58 17.77 -2.41
C ASN A 27 1.95 16.59 -1.50
N LYS A 28 2.48 16.86 -0.29
CA LYS A 28 2.82 15.79 0.66
C LYS A 28 1.59 15.00 1.12
N ASN A 29 0.43 15.66 1.22
CA ASN A 29 -0.80 14.99 1.64
C ASN A 29 -1.30 14.05 0.53
N LEU A 30 -1.19 14.45 -0.73
CA LEU A 30 -1.49 13.58 -1.88
C LEU A 30 -0.66 12.30 -1.83
N PHE A 31 0.68 12.42 -1.74
CA PHE A 31 1.55 11.23 -1.69
C PHE A 31 1.34 10.37 -0.44
N PHE A 32 1.01 10.99 0.69
CA PHE A 32 0.59 10.26 1.88
C PHE A 32 -0.64 9.40 1.61
N PHE A 33 -1.69 9.95 0.98
CA PHE A 33 -2.91 9.20 0.66
C PHE A 33 -2.65 8.09 -0.35
N VAL A 34 -1.81 8.34 -1.36
CA VAL A 34 -1.42 7.31 -2.33
C VAL A 34 -0.69 6.16 -1.63
N CYS A 35 0.28 6.45 -0.75
CA CYS A 35 0.99 5.42 0.02
C CYS A 35 0.03 4.63 0.92
N LEU A 36 -0.86 5.34 1.63
CA LEU A 36 -1.84 4.72 2.53
C LEU A 36 -2.79 3.80 1.76
N LEU A 37 -3.31 4.27 0.62
CA LEU A 37 -4.19 3.48 -0.23
C LEU A 37 -3.48 2.23 -0.76
N CYS A 38 -2.25 2.35 -1.24
CA CYS A 38 -1.48 1.21 -1.72
C CYS A 38 -1.25 0.17 -0.60
N LEU A 39 -0.91 0.62 0.61
CA LEU A 39 -0.75 -0.28 1.76
C LEU A 39 -2.05 -0.99 2.14
N LEU A 40 -3.18 -0.27 2.14
CA LEU A 40 -4.49 -0.86 2.42
C LEU A 40 -4.92 -1.85 1.33
N LEU A 41 -4.64 -1.56 0.06
CA LEU A 41 -4.92 -2.47 -1.04
C LEU A 41 -4.07 -3.74 -0.95
N LEU A 42 -2.78 -3.63 -0.61
CA LEU A 42 -1.91 -4.80 -0.38
C LEU A 42 -2.42 -5.66 0.79
N GLN A 43 -2.82 -5.03 1.88
CA GLN A 43 -3.42 -5.72 3.03
C GLN A 43 -4.75 -6.39 2.64
N GLY A 44 -5.58 -5.71 1.84
CA GLY A 44 -6.82 -6.26 1.30
C GLY A 44 -6.58 -7.46 0.39
N CYS A 45 -5.55 -7.43 -0.46
CA CYS A 45 -5.16 -8.56 -1.31
C CYS A 45 -4.75 -9.77 -0.47
N PHE A 46 -4.02 -9.56 0.64
CA PHE A 46 -3.68 -10.63 1.58
C PHE A 46 -4.95 -11.26 2.18
N TRP A 47 -5.86 -10.44 2.70
CA TRP A 47 -7.10 -10.94 3.30
C TRP A 47 -8.03 -11.62 2.29
N LEU A 48 -8.04 -11.18 1.03
CA LEU A 48 -8.81 -11.83 -0.04
C LEU A 48 -8.36 -13.27 -0.32
N MET A 49 -7.07 -13.59 -0.18
CA MET A 49 -6.62 -15.00 -0.23
C MET A 49 -7.03 -15.74 1.04
N ALA A 50 -6.91 -15.08 2.19
CA ALA A 50 -7.24 -15.69 3.48
C ALA A 50 -8.73 -16.08 3.59
N THR A 51 -9.63 -15.29 2.99
CA THR A 51 -11.06 -15.60 2.96
C THR A 51 -11.45 -16.57 1.84
N GLY A 52 -10.50 -17.09 1.06
CA GLY A 52 -10.77 -18.07 0.00
C GLY A 52 -11.55 -17.52 -1.21
N HIS A 53 -11.59 -16.20 -1.38
CA HIS A 53 -12.33 -15.55 -2.47
C HIS A 53 -11.54 -15.51 -3.80
N ILE A 54 -10.39 -16.19 -3.87
CA ILE A 54 -9.55 -16.21 -5.07
C ILE A 54 -9.67 -17.55 -5.78
N ASN A 55 -10.00 -17.48 -7.07
CA ASN A 55 -9.88 -18.61 -7.97
C ASN A 55 -8.41 -18.76 -8.36
N TYR A 56 -7.76 -19.76 -7.78
CA TYR A 56 -6.54 -20.34 -8.32
C TYR A 56 -6.94 -21.21 -9.51
N GLY A 57 -7.41 -20.59 -10.60
CA GLY A 57 -7.71 -21.35 -11.83
C GLY A 57 -6.48 -22.18 -12.15
N GLN A 58 -6.61 -23.52 -12.20
CA GLN A 58 -5.54 -24.52 -12.22
C GLN A 58 -4.15 -23.94 -12.54
N ILE A 59 -3.48 -23.39 -11.52
CA ILE A 59 -2.05 -23.10 -11.63
C ILE A 59 -1.42 -24.43 -11.25
N GLU A 60 -1.37 -25.36 -12.22
CA GLU A 60 -0.42 -26.46 -12.16
C GLU A 60 0.94 -25.82 -11.83
N PRO A 61 1.62 -26.21 -10.75
CA PRO A 61 3.03 -25.89 -10.62
C PRO A 61 3.69 -26.35 -11.92
N ASN A 62 4.59 -25.56 -12.48
CA ASN A 62 5.41 -25.98 -13.61
C ASN A 62 6.24 -27.21 -13.22
N THR A 63 5.63 -28.38 -13.31
CA THR A 63 6.27 -29.68 -13.41
C THR A 63 6.53 -29.85 -14.90
N PRO A 64 7.78 -30.09 -15.33
CA PRO A 64 8.19 -29.98 -16.72
C PRO A 64 7.38 -30.92 -17.61
N THR A 65 6.76 -30.35 -18.63
CA THR A 65 6.46 -30.85 -19.99
C THR A 65 6.70 -32.34 -20.33
N ILE A 66 6.31 -33.32 -19.50
CA ILE A 66 6.59 -34.75 -19.75
C ILE A 66 5.35 -35.65 -19.57
N GLU A 67 4.32 -35.27 -18.81
CA GLU A 67 3.17 -36.17 -18.60
C GLU A 67 1.95 -35.93 -19.52
N LYS A 68 1.94 -34.85 -20.30
CA LYS A 68 0.86 -34.54 -21.28
C LYS A 68 1.01 -35.20 -22.66
N ALA A 69 1.90 -36.19 -22.80
CA ALA A 69 2.05 -36.98 -24.04
C ALA A 69 1.55 -38.44 -23.94
N ALA A 70 1.09 -38.91 -22.78
CA ALA A 70 0.81 -40.34 -22.57
C ALA A 70 -0.69 -40.73 -22.44
N GLN A 71 -1.64 -39.80 -22.56
CA GLN A 71 -3.07 -40.11 -22.32
C GLN A 71 -4.06 -39.72 -23.44
N ASN A 72 -3.57 -39.34 -24.62
CA ASN A 72 -4.42 -39.09 -25.80
C ASN A 72 -4.50 -40.30 -26.75
N ALA A 73 -4.84 -41.48 -26.21
CA ALA A 73 -5.16 -42.66 -27.01
C ALA A 73 -6.24 -43.52 -26.33
N ALA A 74 -7.48 -43.02 -26.29
CA ALA A 74 -8.72 -43.82 -26.36
C ALA A 74 -9.95 -42.91 -26.16
N ALA A 75 -10.60 -42.51 -27.24
CA ALA A 75 -12.03 -42.15 -27.26
C ALA A 75 -12.86 -43.45 -27.52
N PRO A 76 -14.22 -43.53 -27.47
CA PRO A 76 -15.19 -42.41 -27.57
C PRO A 76 -16.60 -42.53 -26.87
N ALA A 77 -17.32 -41.39 -26.89
CA ALA A 77 -18.74 -41.14 -27.26
C ALA A 77 -20.03 -41.44 -26.40
N SER A 78 -20.95 -40.44 -26.50
CA SER A 78 -22.44 -40.39 -26.43
C SER A 78 -23.08 -39.83 -25.14
N ALA A 79 -24.30 -39.24 -25.08
CA ALA A 79 -25.14 -38.34 -25.90
C ALA A 79 -26.41 -37.97 -25.06
N ASN A 80 -27.08 -36.82 -25.35
CA ASN A 80 -28.47 -36.40 -24.97
C ASN A 80 -28.75 -35.90 -23.53
N ALA A 81 -29.69 -35.00 -23.19
CA ALA A 81 -30.54 -33.99 -23.86
C ALA A 81 -31.41 -33.24 -22.80
N VAL A 82 -31.66 -31.93 -23.01
CA VAL A 82 -32.90 -31.14 -22.73
C VAL A 82 -33.30 -30.69 -21.28
N GLU A 83 -33.36 -29.35 -21.10
CA GLU A 83 -34.11 -28.51 -20.11
C GLU A 83 -35.62 -28.38 -20.50
N PRO A 84 -36.61 -27.81 -19.74
CA PRO A 84 -36.51 -26.73 -18.71
C PRO A 84 -37.53 -26.80 -17.53
N ASN A 85 -37.39 -25.94 -16.51
CA ASN A 85 -38.57 -25.25 -15.94
C ASN A 85 -38.24 -23.96 -15.17
N LYS A 86 -39.16 -23.01 -15.26
CA LYS A 86 -39.12 -21.60 -14.86
C LYS A 86 -40.03 -21.42 -13.63
N ALA A 87 -39.56 -20.75 -12.58
CA ALA A 87 -40.44 -20.26 -11.51
C ALA A 87 -39.97 -18.88 -10.98
N THR A 88 -40.84 -17.89 -11.22
CA THR A 88 -41.23 -16.73 -10.38
C THR A 88 -40.14 -15.85 -9.76
N ILE A 89 -40.03 -14.62 -10.28
CA ILE A 89 -39.20 -13.52 -9.76
C ILE A 89 -40.06 -12.64 -8.85
N ASP A 90 -39.73 -12.60 -7.55
CA ASP A 90 -40.21 -11.62 -6.57
C ASP A 90 -39.48 -10.27 -6.78
N PRO A 91 -40.18 -9.12 -6.89
CA PRO A 91 -39.56 -7.82 -7.17
C PRO A 91 -38.68 -7.25 -6.05
N ASN A 92 -38.62 -7.84 -4.84
CA ASN A 92 -37.86 -7.29 -3.71
C ASN A 92 -36.58 -8.08 -3.34
N ASP A 93 -36.17 -9.06 -4.15
CA ASP A 93 -35.08 -10.00 -3.83
C ASP A 93 -33.69 -9.57 -4.37
N GLY A 94 -33.58 -8.34 -4.88
CA GLY A 94 -32.39 -7.85 -5.58
C GLY A 94 -31.16 -7.68 -4.69
N TRP A 95 -31.33 -7.16 -3.46
CA TRP A 95 -30.20 -6.80 -2.60
C TRP A 95 -29.42 -8.02 -2.08
N HIS A 96 -30.10 -9.11 -1.75
CA HIS A 96 -29.45 -10.35 -1.31
C HIS A 96 -28.77 -11.10 -2.47
N LYS A 97 -29.29 -10.94 -3.70
CA LYS A 97 -28.70 -11.52 -4.91
C LYS A 97 -27.43 -10.80 -5.37
N TYR A 98 -27.33 -9.49 -5.19
CA TYR A 98 -26.09 -8.75 -5.40
C TYR A 98 -25.08 -9.02 -4.28
N SER A 99 -25.50 -9.07 -3.02
CA SER A 99 -24.64 -9.41 -1.87
C SER A 99 -24.05 -10.82 -1.96
N SER A 100 -24.86 -11.83 -2.30
CA SER A 100 -24.39 -13.19 -2.53
C SER A 100 -23.51 -13.33 -3.77
N LYS A 101 -23.78 -12.57 -4.85
CA LYS A 101 -22.87 -12.50 -6.02
C LYS A 101 -21.56 -11.80 -5.72
N ILE A 102 -21.52 -10.79 -4.86
CA ILE A 102 -20.29 -10.14 -4.41
C ILE A 102 -19.51 -11.08 -3.47
N ALA A 103 -20.20 -11.83 -2.61
CA ALA A 103 -19.61 -12.84 -1.74
C ALA A 103 -19.12 -14.11 -2.48
N THR A 104 -19.63 -14.38 -3.69
CA THR A 104 -19.22 -15.51 -4.54
C THR A 104 -18.46 -15.10 -5.79
N ALA A 105 -18.22 -13.81 -6.00
CA ALA A 105 -17.38 -13.29 -7.08
C ALA A 105 -15.93 -13.68 -6.79
N LYS A 106 -15.56 -14.86 -7.25
CA LYS A 106 -14.18 -15.33 -7.18
C LYS A 106 -13.33 -14.47 -8.09
N ILE A 107 -12.35 -13.77 -7.52
CA ILE A 107 -11.44 -12.91 -8.27
C ILE A 107 -10.32 -13.77 -8.83
N ASP A 108 -9.98 -13.56 -10.09
CA ASP A 108 -8.85 -14.24 -10.73
C ASP A 108 -7.53 -13.81 -10.08
N PHE A 109 -6.66 -14.78 -9.79
CA PHE A 109 -5.34 -14.51 -9.22
C PHE A 109 -4.50 -13.56 -10.09
N GLU A 110 -4.67 -13.60 -11.41
CA GLU A 110 -3.98 -12.70 -12.35
C GLU A 110 -4.28 -11.22 -12.08
N LYS A 111 -5.55 -10.89 -11.80
CA LYS A 111 -5.97 -9.52 -11.48
C LYS A 111 -5.36 -9.06 -10.15
N VAL A 112 -5.36 -9.93 -9.14
CA VAL A 112 -4.73 -9.65 -7.84
C VAL A 112 -3.22 -9.47 -7.99
N ALA A 113 -2.56 -10.32 -8.77
CA ALA A 113 -1.14 -10.24 -9.05
C ALA A 113 -0.78 -8.93 -9.78
N TRP A 114 -1.61 -8.50 -10.72
CA TRP A 114 -1.45 -7.22 -11.40
C TRP A 114 -1.61 -6.04 -10.44
N VAL A 115 -2.64 -6.03 -9.59
CA VAL A 115 -2.86 -4.99 -8.57
C VAL A 115 -1.68 -4.90 -7.61
N ILE A 116 -1.16 -6.02 -7.11
CA ILE A 116 0.01 -6.04 -6.22
C ILE A 116 1.22 -5.41 -6.91
N ARG A 117 1.49 -5.73 -8.19
CA ARG A 117 2.62 -5.16 -8.93
C ARG A 117 2.50 -3.64 -9.08
N VAL A 118 1.32 -3.15 -9.45
CA VAL A 118 1.05 -1.72 -9.61
C VAL A 118 1.16 -1.00 -8.26
N CYS A 119 0.55 -1.54 -7.20
CA CYS A 119 0.62 -0.97 -5.85
C CYS A 119 2.07 -0.92 -5.35
N ASN A 120 2.87 -1.96 -5.56
CA ASN A 120 4.28 -1.99 -5.16
C ASN A 120 5.08 -0.89 -5.85
N TYR A 121 4.91 -0.72 -7.17
CA TYR A 121 5.61 0.31 -7.93
C TYR A 121 5.20 1.72 -7.48
N LEU A 122 3.90 1.98 -7.37
CA LEU A 122 3.37 3.26 -6.91
C LEU A 122 3.80 3.58 -5.49
N LEU A 123 3.84 2.59 -4.59
CA LEU A 123 4.22 2.75 -3.20
C LEU A 123 5.69 3.16 -3.07
N ILE A 124 6.61 2.54 -3.82
CA ILE A 124 8.02 2.93 -3.82
C ILE A 124 8.17 4.38 -4.27
N ILE A 125 7.64 4.72 -5.45
CA ILE A 125 7.78 6.08 -6.00
C ILE A 125 7.15 7.11 -5.07
N SER A 126 5.93 6.87 -4.62
CA SER A 126 5.21 7.81 -3.75
C SER A 126 5.90 7.98 -2.40
N SER A 127 6.50 6.92 -1.84
CA SER A 127 7.23 7.00 -0.57
C SER A 127 8.48 7.87 -0.68
N VAL A 128 9.23 7.75 -1.78
CA VAL A 128 10.42 8.56 -2.04
C VAL A 128 10.03 10.03 -2.22
N VAL A 129 9.01 10.31 -3.03
CA VAL A 129 8.54 11.69 -3.24
C VAL A 129 7.96 12.28 -1.95
N TYR A 130 7.28 11.47 -1.13
CA TYR A 130 6.81 11.89 0.20
C TYR A 130 7.97 12.28 1.12
N ALA A 131 9.02 11.45 1.22
CA ALA A 131 10.20 11.76 2.03
C ALA A 131 10.95 13.00 1.51
N MET A 132 11.10 13.14 0.19
CA MET A 132 11.66 14.34 -0.44
C MET A 132 10.83 15.58 -0.12
N SER A 133 9.50 15.48 -0.12
CA SER A 133 8.62 16.58 0.27
C SER A 133 8.85 17.00 1.73
N LEU A 134 9.05 16.05 2.64
CA LEU A 134 9.39 16.37 4.04
C LEU A 134 10.80 16.99 4.18
N LEU A 135 11.76 16.55 3.36
CA LEU A 135 13.10 17.14 3.31
C LEU A 135 13.05 18.59 2.84
N PHE A 136 12.33 18.89 1.77
CA PHE A 136 12.12 20.28 1.34
C PHE A 136 11.41 21.11 2.40
N GLY A 137 10.42 20.55 3.09
CA GLY A 137 9.75 21.24 4.21
C GLY A 137 10.68 21.54 5.37
N LEU A 138 11.61 20.62 5.66
CA LEU A 138 12.68 20.84 6.63
C LEU A 138 13.61 21.97 6.18
N MET A 139 14.07 21.96 4.93
CA MET A 139 14.96 23.00 4.37
C MET A 139 14.30 24.38 4.40
N ILE A 140 13.06 24.50 3.93
CA ILE A 140 12.29 25.75 3.98
C ILE A 140 12.12 26.21 5.43
N SER A 141 11.90 25.29 6.38
CA SER A 141 11.78 25.65 7.80
C SER A 141 13.09 26.17 8.39
N LEU A 142 14.24 25.65 7.96
CA LEU A 142 15.55 26.09 8.40
C LEU A 142 15.88 27.47 7.84
N VAL A 143 15.65 27.68 6.53
CA VAL A 143 15.92 28.95 5.84
C VAL A 143 14.98 30.05 6.34
N GLY A 144 13.66 29.79 6.35
CA GLY A 144 12.67 30.75 6.82
C GLY A 144 12.62 30.92 8.34
N ARG A 145 13.48 30.22 9.09
CA ARG A 145 13.52 30.22 10.58
C ARG A 145 12.14 29.97 11.20
N LEU A 146 11.37 29.12 10.55
CA LEU A 146 9.98 28.84 10.87
C LEU A 146 9.93 27.93 12.09
N GLY A 147 9.04 28.23 13.04
CA GLY A 147 8.89 27.43 14.25
C GLY A 147 8.51 25.98 13.95
N GLY A 148 8.83 25.06 14.87
CA GLY A 148 8.44 23.65 14.77
C GLY A 148 9.45 22.73 14.09
N ILE A 149 10.70 23.18 13.91
CA ILE A 149 11.80 22.41 13.29
C ILE A 149 11.92 21.00 13.89
N SER A 150 11.86 20.86 15.22
CA SER A 150 11.94 19.54 15.87
C SER A 150 10.86 18.54 15.39
N HIS A 151 9.66 19.01 15.05
CA HIS A 151 8.59 18.13 14.57
C HIS A 151 8.79 17.72 13.12
N ILE A 152 9.23 18.63 12.25
CA ILE A 152 9.50 18.28 10.84
C ILE A 152 10.74 17.40 10.70
N THR A 153 11.79 17.62 11.50
CA THR A 153 12.96 16.73 11.56
C THR A 153 12.54 15.32 11.99
N LYS A 154 11.73 15.18 13.05
CA LYS A 154 11.21 13.87 13.47
C LYS A 154 10.34 13.22 12.39
N ALA A 155 9.48 13.99 11.73
CA ALA A 155 8.66 13.48 10.63
C ALA A 155 9.51 12.95 9.47
N PHE A 156 10.56 13.68 9.09
CA PHE A 156 11.51 13.29 8.06
C PHE A 156 12.24 11.99 8.41
N PHE A 157 12.81 11.86 9.60
CA PHE A 157 13.48 10.62 10.01
C PHE A 157 12.52 9.42 10.06
N ILE A 158 11.29 9.61 10.54
CA ILE A 158 10.27 8.53 10.51
C ILE A 158 9.94 8.16 9.07
N SER A 159 9.88 9.12 8.14
CA SER A 159 9.63 8.82 6.72
C SER A 159 10.77 8.07 6.05
N LEU A 160 12.03 8.30 6.47
CA LEU A 160 13.17 7.49 6.03
C LEU A 160 13.07 6.06 6.56
N LEU A 161 12.74 5.91 7.85
CA LEU A 161 12.54 4.59 8.45
C LEU A 161 11.38 3.83 7.79
N PHE A 162 10.32 4.54 7.40
CA PHE A 162 9.23 3.99 6.61
C PHE A 162 9.72 3.44 5.26
N ILE A 163 10.56 4.18 4.52
CA ILE A 163 11.17 3.68 3.27
C ILE A 163 12.01 2.42 3.53
N VAL A 164 12.79 2.41 4.60
CA VAL A 164 13.59 1.25 5.02
C VAL A 164 12.69 0.03 5.27
N VAL A 165 11.57 0.18 5.96
CA VAL A 165 10.62 -0.93 6.23
C VAL A 165 9.86 -1.37 4.97
N LEU A 166 9.60 -0.45 4.04
CA LEU A 166 8.97 -0.75 2.76
C LEU A 166 9.87 -1.60 1.85
N MET A 167 11.18 -1.35 1.87
CA MET A 167 12.13 -1.98 0.96
C MET A 167 12.05 -3.51 1.02
N PRO A 168 12.02 -4.20 -0.14
CA PRO A 168 11.99 -5.66 -0.18
C PRO A 168 13.40 -6.21 0.10
N TRP A 169 13.82 -6.24 1.37
CA TRP A 169 15.15 -6.75 1.75
C TRP A 169 15.38 -8.18 1.30
N GLN A 170 14.31 -8.96 1.12
CA GLN A 170 14.32 -10.32 0.58
C GLN A 170 14.95 -10.41 -0.81
N THR A 171 14.77 -9.40 -1.66
CA THR A 171 15.38 -9.40 -3.00
C THR A 171 16.84 -8.99 -2.98
N LEU A 172 17.25 -8.20 -1.98
CA LEU A 172 18.62 -7.71 -1.84
C LEU A 172 19.49 -8.68 -1.04
N PHE A 173 18.91 -9.33 -0.03
CA PHE A 173 19.56 -10.26 0.88
C PHE A 173 18.74 -11.54 0.95
N ARG A 174 19.25 -12.60 0.30
CA ARG A 174 18.58 -13.91 0.15
C ARG A 174 18.15 -14.58 1.47
N SER A 175 18.69 -14.13 2.61
CA SER A 175 18.42 -14.68 3.94
C SER A 175 17.46 -13.83 4.79
N VAL A 176 17.09 -12.62 4.35
CA VAL A 176 16.35 -11.67 5.20
C VAL A 176 14.89 -11.63 4.77
N GLY A 177 13.99 -12.13 5.62
CA GLY A 177 12.54 -12.12 5.43
C GLY A 177 11.85 -10.77 5.67
N ILE A 178 12.59 -9.67 5.72
CA ILE A 178 12.08 -8.34 6.13
C ILE A 178 11.61 -7.56 4.89
N GLY A 179 10.49 -6.86 5.01
CA GLY A 179 9.98 -5.96 3.98
C GLY A 179 8.47 -6.05 3.83
N THR A 180 7.84 -4.91 3.62
CA THR A 180 6.38 -4.82 3.42
C THR A 180 5.98 -5.18 1.99
N ILE A 181 6.86 -4.90 1.02
CA ILE A 181 6.63 -5.21 -0.39
C ILE A 181 6.89 -6.69 -0.63
N PHE A 182 5.91 -7.39 -1.22
CA PHE A 182 6.00 -8.80 -1.57
C PHE A 182 5.62 -9.04 -3.03
N LYS A 183 6.17 -10.11 -3.61
CA LYS A 183 5.81 -10.57 -4.96
C LYS A 183 4.57 -11.46 -4.92
N PRO A 184 3.70 -11.44 -5.95
CA PRO A 184 2.55 -12.32 -6.03
C PRO A 184 2.91 -13.81 -5.96
N ALA A 185 4.04 -14.21 -6.55
CA ALA A 185 4.49 -15.61 -6.53
C ALA A 185 4.91 -16.08 -5.12
N GLU A 186 5.59 -15.21 -4.37
CA GLU A 186 6.01 -15.53 -2.99
C GLU A 186 4.80 -15.71 -2.08
N LEU A 187 3.80 -14.86 -2.27
CA LEU A 187 2.53 -14.90 -1.57
C LEU A 187 1.76 -16.20 -1.86
N LEU A 188 1.67 -16.61 -3.13
CA LEU A 188 1.04 -17.86 -3.53
C LEU A 188 1.79 -19.08 -2.97
N SER A 189 3.12 -19.11 -3.09
CA SER A 189 3.94 -20.21 -2.57
C SER A 189 3.83 -20.35 -1.03
N SER A 190 3.81 -19.23 -0.31
CA SER A 190 3.63 -19.21 1.15
C SER A 190 2.22 -19.68 1.54
N TRP A 191 1.22 -19.36 0.71
CA TRP A 191 -0.15 -19.79 0.92
C TRP A 191 -0.38 -21.27 0.64
N LEU A 192 0.27 -21.82 -0.39
CA LEU A 192 0.21 -23.26 -0.69
C LEU A 192 0.86 -24.10 0.41
N MET A 193 1.97 -23.64 0.98
CA MET A 193 2.61 -24.30 2.12
C MET A 193 1.87 -24.08 3.45
N HIS A 194 0.79 -23.31 3.48
CA HIS A 194 0.06 -22.99 4.72
C HIS A 194 -0.58 -24.20 5.39
N SER A 195 -0.98 -25.23 4.64
CA SER A 195 -1.60 -26.44 5.20
C SER A 195 -0.64 -27.23 6.09
N ASP A 196 0.64 -27.26 5.71
CA ASP A 196 1.63 -28.20 6.24
C ASP A 196 2.47 -27.61 7.40
N MET A 197 2.30 -26.30 7.69
CA MET A 197 3.08 -25.59 8.71
C MET A 197 2.53 -25.75 10.13
N ASN A 198 3.43 -25.66 11.12
CA ASN A 198 3.05 -25.58 12.54
C ASN A 198 2.37 -24.24 12.87
N SER A 199 1.54 -24.18 13.92
CA SER A 199 0.83 -22.94 14.32
C SER A 199 1.76 -21.74 14.57
N VAL A 200 2.94 -21.99 15.14
CA VAL A 200 3.96 -20.95 15.39
C VAL A 200 4.58 -20.44 14.08
N GLU A 201 4.84 -21.34 13.13
CA GLU A 201 5.38 -20.99 11.80
C GLU A 201 4.37 -20.17 10.99
N LYS A 202 3.08 -20.53 11.05
CA LYS A 202 1.99 -19.75 10.42
C LYS A 202 1.94 -18.33 11.00
N ALA A 203 1.96 -18.22 12.33
CA ALA A 203 1.92 -16.92 13.00
C ALA A 203 3.12 -16.04 12.64
N LEU A 204 4.33 -16.60 12.66
CA LEU A 204 5.56 -15.84 12.45
C LEU A 204 5.83 -15.52 10.97
N ASN A 205 5.81 -16.53 10.10
CA ASN A 205 6.23 -16.38 8.69
C ASN A 205 5.13 -15.80 7.80
N ILE A 206 3.86 -16.12 8.04
CA ILE A 206 2.76 -15.64 7.21
C ILE A 206 2.21 -14.34 7.81
N TYR A 207 1.64 -14.39 9.00
CA TYR A 207 1.01 -13.20 9.58
C TYR A 207 2.03 -12.14 9.98
N GLY A 208 3.15 -12.52 10.61
CA GLY A 208 4.20 -11.58 10.99
C GLY A 208 4.79 -10.82 9.79
N ARG A 209 5.05 -11.52 8.68
CA ARG A 209 5.62 -10.91 7.48
C ARG A 209 4.59 -10.06 6.71
N TYR A 210 3.48 -10.67 6.31
CA TYR A 210 2.53 -10.02 5.39
C TYR A 210 1.63 -9.00 6.08
N VAL A 211 1.25 -9.24 7.34
CA VAL A 211 0.39 -8.34 8.11
C VAL A 211 1.22 -7.48 9.06
N GLY A 212 2.20 -8.05 9.75
CA GLY A 212 2.99 -7.33 10.76
C GLY A 212 3.77 -6.15 10.17
N PHE A 213 4.56 -6.38 9.10
CA PHE A 213 5.28 -5.29 8.44
C PHE A 213 4.35 -4.29 7.74
N GLY A 214 3.22 -4.76 7.19
CA GLY A 214 2.17 -3.89 6.63
C GLY A 214 1.59 -2.92 7.68
N CYS A 215 1.19 -3.44 8.83
CA CYS A 215 0.71 -2.66 9.96
C CYS A 215 1.79 -1.71 10.49
N LEU A 216 3.04 -2.16 10.62
CA LEU A 216 4.15 -1.31 11.05
C LEU A 216 4.38 -0.15 10.08
N SER A 217 4.34 -0.42 8.77
CA SER A 217 4.46 0.59 7.72
C SER A 217 3.34 1.63 7.78
N ILE A 218 2.09 1.18 7.97
CA ILE A 218 0.94 2.09 8.16
C ILE A 218 1.14 2.95 9.40
N LEU A 219 1.55 2.34 10.52
CA LEU A 219 1.78 3.05 11.78
C LEU A 219 2.87 4.12 11.62
N MET A 220 4.00 3.80 10.98
CA MET A 220 5.08 4.75 10.71
C MET A 220 4.63 5.89 9.80
N LEU A 221 3.89 5.59 8.73
CA LEU A 221 3.35 6.58 7.82
C LEU A 221 2.39 7.55 8.53
N LEU A 222 1.49 7.04 9.37
CA LEU A 222 0.60 7.84 10.21
C LEU A 222 1.39 8.69 11.20
N TRP A 223 2.42 8.14 11.84
CA TRP A 223 3.24 8.88 12.79
C TRP A 223 4.03 10.01 12.14
N ALA A 224 4.65 9.75 10.98
CA ALA A 224 5.30 10.77 10.17
C ALA A 224 4.33 11.90 9.83
N GLN A 225 3.12 11.55 9.39
CA GLN A 225 2.10 12.52 9.01
C GLN A 225 1.58 13.32 10.22
N LEU A 226 1.34 12.70 11.37
CA LEU A 226 0.94 13.39 12.59
C LEU A 226 1.99 14.40 13.05
N LYS A 227 3.29 14.07 12.96
CA LYS A 227 4.38 14.99 13.26
C LYS A 227 4.48 16.13 12.24
N SER A 228 4.30 15.82 10.95
CA SER A 228 4.23 16.83 9.88
C SER A 228 3.05 17.79 10.07
N MET A 229 1.88 17.31 10.49
CA MET A 229 0.73 18.14 10.83
C MET A 229 1.00 19.06 12.03
N LYS A 230 1.66 18.55 13.07
CA LYS A 230 2.08 19.36 14.23
C LYS A 230 3.06 20.45 13.83
N TRP A 231 4.01 20.16 12.94
CA TRP A 231 4.89 21.17 12.35
C TRP A 231 4.08 22.27 11.66
N SER A 232 3.21 21.93 10.71
CA SER A 232 2.40 22.91 9.97
C SER A 232 1.55 23.79 10.91
N ARG A 233 0.94 23.20 11.94
CA ARG A 233 0.17 23.97 12.94
C ARG A 233 1.05 24.93 13.73
N ASN A 234 2.26 24.51 14.13
CA ASN A 234 3.17 25.36 14.87
C ASN A 234 3.75 26.50 14.01
N THR A 235 3.99 26.24 12.72
CA THR A 235 4.37 27.27 11.75
C THR A 235 3.25 28.31 11.61
N LEU A 236 2.00 27.88 11.39
CA LEU A 236 0.84 28.78 11.27
C LEU A 236 0.57 29.59 12.54
N ARG A 237 0.72 28.98 13.73
CA ARG A 237 0.58 29.68 15.02
C ARG A 237 1.61 30.78 15.22
N ARG A 238 2.87 30.53 14.82
CA ARG A 238 3.92 31.56 14.90
C ARG A 238 3.65 32.77 14.02
N LEU A 239 2.84 32.61 13.00
CA LEU A 239 2.51 33.66 12.02
C LEU A 239 1.20 34.36 12.34
N GLY A 240 0.51 34.00 13.43
CA GLY A 240 -0.77 34.60 13.81
C GLY A 240 -1.97 34.21 12.92
N ILE A 241 -1.76 33.37 11.91
CA ILE A 241 -2.81 32.95 10.94
C ILE A 241 -3.80 31.96 11.58
N VAL A 242 -3.32 31.12 12.51
CA VAL A 242 -4.15 30.14 13.23
C VAL A 242 -3.98 30.38 14.73
N ARG A 243 -5.07 30.73 15.41
CA ARG A 243 -5.16 30.80 16.87
C ARG A 243 -5.21 29.39 17.46
#